data_AF-A0A9W9Z6M7-F1
#
_entry.id   AF-A0A9W9Z6M7-F1
#
_cell.length_a   1.000
_cell.length_b   1.000
_cell.length_c   1.000
_cell.angle_alpha   90.00
_cell.angle_beta   90.00
_cell.angle_gamma   90.00
#
_symmetry.space_group_name_H-M   'P 1'
#
loop_
_entity.id
_entity.type
_entity.pdbx_description
1 polymer ?
#
loop_
_entity_poly.entity_id
_entity_poly.type
_entity_poly.pdbx_seq_one_letter_code
_entity_poly.pdbx_strand_id
1 'polypeptide(L)'
;MAAIIFQRQTAGDKDNNPVFCGRKAREGELRPTDVGSRIGVKVSFTGELYFFVNGMKFGPCAIDVPIDKDLFVAVDVYGTTKKVQIIQCGVPSLLDLCCEKIRKRVTKKEDMEMLPIPASLKNYIATF
;
A
#
# COMPACT_ATOMS: atom_id res chain seq x y z
N MET A 1 -4.79 -31.50 14.14
CA MET A 1 -4.67 -30.14 13.55
C MET A 1 -5.16 -29.15 14.58
N ALA A 2 -4.34 -28.21 15.03
CA ALA A 2 -4.82 -27.09 15.82
C ALA A 2 -5.57 -26.12 14.91
N ALA A 3 -6.73 -25.63 15.35
CA ALA A 3 -7.46 -24.60 14.62
C ALA A 3 -6.79 -23.25 14.87
N ILE A 4 -6.47 -22.50 13.81
CA ILE A 4 -6.00 -21.12 13.94
C ILE A 4 -7.20 -20.28 14.39
N ILE A 5 -7.06 -19.62 15.54
CA ILE A 5 -8.09 -18.73 16.08
C ILE A 5 -7.85 -17.33 15.52
N PHE A 6 -8.88 -16.78 14.85
CA PHE A 6 -8.87 -15.42 14.35
C PHE A 6 -9.50 -14.48 15.38
N GLN A 7 -8.67 -13.78 16.15
CA GLN A 7 -9.10 -12.76 17.10
C GLN A 7 -8.09 -11.61 17.12
N ARG A 8 -8.56 -10.41 16.73
CA ARG A 8 -7.75 -9.19 16.76
C ARG A 8 -7.40 -8.79 18.18
N GLN A 9 -6.10 -8.64 18.44
CA GLN A 9 -5.58 -8.02 19.64
C GLN A 9 -5.26 -6.55 19.36
N THR A 10 -6.10 -5.64 19.85
CA THR A 10 -5.96 -4.20 19.59
C THR A 10 -4.71 -3.58 20.20
N ALA A 11 -4.14 -4.23 21.23
CA ALA A 11 -2.87 -3.81 21.82
C ALA A 11 -1.69 -3.81 20.83
N GLY A 12 -1.79 -4.58 19.74
CA GLY A 12 -0.77 -4.67 18.69
C GLY A 12 -1.00 -3.77 17.48
N ASP A 13 -2.06 -2.94 17.49
CA ASP A 13 -2.36 -1.93 16.46
C ASP A 13 -1.39 -0.73 16.53
N LYS A 14 -0.09 -1.04 16.51
CA LYS A 14 1.05 -0.11 16.58
C LYS A 14 1.86 -0.21 15.30
N ASP A 15 2.87 0.62 15.11
CA ASP A 15 3.78 0.50 13.95
C ASP A 15 3.07 0.58 12.60
N ASN A 16 2.24 1.61 12.45
CA ASN A 16 1.59 1.94 11.19
C ASN A 16 2.63 2.07 10.08
N ASN A 17 2.26 1.62 8.88
CA ASN A 17 3.14 1.64 7.74
C ASN A 17 2.50 2.41 6.57
N PRO A 18 2.88 3.68 6.38
CA PRO A 18 2.35 4.55 5.33
C PRO A 18 2.55 4.04 3.91
N VAL A 19 3.46 3.08 3.70
CA VAL A 19 3.67 2.42 2.40
C VAL A 19 2.42 1.66 1.95
N PHE A 20 1.70 1.06 2.90
CA PHE A 20 0.42 0.40 2.64
C PHE A 20 -0.72 1.39 2.50
N CYS A 21 -0.51 2.70 2.69
CA CYS A 21 -1.52 3.72 2.45
C CYS A 21 -1.57 4.10 0.96
N GLY A 22 -2.76 4.07 0.35
CA GLY A 22 -2.95 4.53 -1.02
C GLY A 22 -2.86 6.06 -1.13
N ARG A 23 -2.46 6.59 -2.28
CA ARG A 23 -2.41 8.06 -2.52
C ARG A 23 -3.74 8.73 -2.14
N LYS A 24 -4.86 8.20 -2.65
CA LYS A 24 -6.21 8.69 -2.31
C LYS A 24 -6.54 8.63 -0.82
N ALA A 25 -6.08 7.61 -0.11
CA ALA A 25 -6.29 7.49 1.33
C ALA A 25 -5.40 8.44 2.16
N ARG A 26 -4.35 9.04 1.56
CA ARG A 26 -3.58 10.14 2.18
C ARG A 26 -4.24 11.50 1.96
N GLU A 27 -5.01 11.65 0.89
CA GLU A 27 -5.66 12.90 0.48
C GLU A 27 -6.98 13.16 1.21
N GLY A 28 -7.53 12.18 1.94
CA GLY A 28 -8.75 12.34 2.73
C GLY A 28 -9.15 11.09 3.53
N GLU A 29 -10.24 11.19 4.30
CA GLU A 29 -10.80 10.08 5.06
C GLU A 29 -11.52 9.11 4.12
N LEU A 30 -10.88 7.99 3.82
CA LEU A 30 -11.36 6.99 2.87
C LEU A 30 -11.77 5.72 3.63
N ARG A 31 -12.98 5.20 3.38
CA ARG A 31 -13.46 4.00 4.09
C ARG A 31 -12.59 2.79 3.72
N PRO A 32 -12.48 1.76 4.58
CA PRO A 32 -11.57 0.62 4.39
C PRO A 32 -11.63 -0.08 3.02
N THR A 33 -12.77 -0.02 2.33
CA THR A 33 -13.02 -0.71 1.06
C THR A 33 -13.41 0.24 -0.09
N ASP A 34 -13.28 1.55 0.08
CA ASP A 34 -13.55 2.52 -0.99
C ASP A 34 -12.52 2.45 -2.11
N VAL A 35 -12.88 3.02 -3.27
CA VAL A 35 -11.98 3.05 -4.45
C VAL A 35 -10.70 3.82 -4.12
N GLY A 36 -9.57 3.10 -4.14
CA GLY A 36 -8.26 3.64 -3.80
C GLY A 36 -7.76 3.24 -2.41
N SER A 37 -8.60 2.57 -1.61
CA SER A 37 -8.14 1.89 -0.39
C SER A 37 -7.13 0.81 -0.71
N ARG A 38 -6.24 0.59 0.25
CA ARG A 38 -5.22 -0.45 0.19
C ARG A 38 -5.29 -1.32 1.44
N ILE A 39 -5.36 -2.62 1.20
CA ILE A 39 -5.37 -3.64 2.23
C ILE A 39 -4.11 -4.49 2.04
N GLY A 40 -3.28 -4.55 3.08
CA GLY A 40 -2.10 -5.39 3.15
C GLY A 40 -2.31 -6.54 4.13
N VAL A 41 -1.64 -7.65 3.88
CA VAL A 41 -1.58 -8.80 4.78
C VAL A 41 -0.12 -9.14 5.02
N LYS A 42 0.26 -9.40 6.27
CA LYS A 42 1.61 -9.81 6.65
C LYS A 42 1.54 -10.92 7.67
N VAL A 43 2.29 -11.98 7.44
CA VAL A 43 2.59 -12.99 8.46
C VAL A 43 4.03 -12.76 8.93
N SER A 44 4.24 -12.66 10.25
CA SER A 44 5.57 -12.53 10.83
C SER A 44 6.32 -13.86 10.78
N PHE A 45 7.62 -13.82 11.01
CA PHE A 45 8.46 -15.03 11.20
C PHE A 45 8.13 -15.81 12.48
N THR A 46 7.27 -15.26 13.35
CA THR A 46 6.73 -15.91 14.55
C THR A 46 5.33 -16.49 14.32
N GLY A 47 4.78 -16.42 13.11
CA GLY A 47 3.46 -16.95 12.79
C GLY A 47 2.30 -16.04 13.22
N GLU A 48 2.55 -14.74 13.40
CA GLU A 48 1.50 -13.77 13.74
C GLU A 48 0.96 -13.10 12.47
N LEU A 49 -0.36 -13.07 12.31
CA LEU A 49 -1.05 -12.45 11.18
C LEU A 49 -1.43 -11.00 11.49
N TYR A 50 -1.04 -10.08 10.61
CA TYR A 50 -1.38 -8.67 10.69
C TYR A 50 -2.04 -8.20 9.40
N PHE A 51 -3.03 -7.31 9.54
CA PHE A 51 -3.62 -6.58 8.41
C PHE A 51 -3.13 -5.13 8.41
N PHE A 52 -3.07 -4.53 7.24
CA PHE A 52 -2.83 -3.11 7.06
C PHE A 52 -3.97 -2.51 6.27
N VAL A 53 -4.70 -1.54 6.83
CA VAL A 53 -5.78 -0.85 6.10
C VAL A 53 -5.39 0.61 5.99
N ASN A 54 -5.18 1.07 4.75
CA ASN A 54 -4.77 2.45 4.47
C ASN A 54 -3.54 2.91 5.30
N GLY A 55 -2.61 1.98 5.52
CA GLY A 55 -1.38 2.22 6.27
C GLY A 55 -1.49 2.06 7.79
N MET A 56 -2.69 1.88 8.34
CA MET A 56 -2.88 1.52 9.75
C MET A 56 -2.71 0.02 9.94
N LYS A 57 -1.95 -0.40 10.95
CA LYS A 57 -1.75 -1.83 11.29
C LYS A 57 -2.87 -2.31 12.20
N PHE A 58 -3.32 -3.55 11.98
CA PHE A 58 -4.34 -4.24 12.73
C PHE A 58 -3.83 -5.61 13.15
N GLY A 59 -3.89 -5.92 14.44
CA GLY A 59 -3.57 -7.24 14.97
C GLY A 59 -2.41 -7.27 15.98
N PRO A 60 -1.96 -8.47 16.38
CA PRO A 60 -2.14 -9.73 15.68
C PRO A 60 -3.60 -10.18 15.64
N CYS A 61 -4.05 -10.61 14.46
CA CYS A 61 -5.41 -11.10 14.19
C CYS A 61 -5.49 -12.62 14.24
N ALA A 62 -4.35 -13.30 14.14
CA ALA A 62 -4.19 -14.72 14.40
C ALA A 62 -2.76 -14.97 14.88
N ILE A 63 -2.59 -16.03 15.67
CA ILE A 63 -1.30 -16.54 16.13
C ILE A 63 -1.14 -17.98 15.63
N ASP A 64 0.09 -18.50 15.69
CA ASP A 64 0.43 -19.87 15.29
C ASP A 64 0.09 -20.20 13.82
N VAL A 65 0.19 -19.20 12.93
CA VAL A 65 0.10 -19.43 11.48
C VAL A 65 1.28 -20.30 11.03
N PRO A 66 1.06 -21.42 10.32
CA PRO A 66 2.13 -22.31 9.87
C PRO A 66 3.03 -21.62 8.82
N ILE A 67 4.21 -21.17 9.25
CA ILE A 67 5.20 -20.51 8.39
C ILE A 67 6.17 -21.48 7.71
N ASP A 68 6.10 -22.76 8.09
CA ASP A 68 6.86 -23.87 7.51
C ASP A 68 6.29 -24.34 6.17
N LYS A 69 5.17 -23.77 5.72
CA LYS A 69 4.42 -24.15 4.53
C LYS A 69 4.17 -22.95 3.63
N ASP A 70 3.86 -23.24 2.37
CA ASP A 70 3.40 -22.22 1.43
C ASP A 70 2.07 -21.61 1.92
N LEU A 71 2.06 -20.30 2.02
CA LEU A 71 0.90 -19.52 2.40
C LEU A 71 0.26 -18.90 1.15
N PHE A 72 -1.06 -19.00 1.07
CA PHE A 72 -1.85 -18.44 -0.03
C PHE A 72 -2.82 -17.41 0.51
N VAL A 73 -3.02 -16.33 -0.25
CA VAL A 73 -4.00 -15.29 0.06
C VAL A 73 -5.23 -15.50 -0.81
N ALA A 74 -6.37 -15.62 -0.16
CA ALA A 74 -7.67 -15.59 -0.81
C ALA A 74 -8.36 -14.26 -0.51
N VAL A 75 -9.04 -13.71 -1.51
CA VAL A 75 -9.86 -12.51 -1.36
C VAL A 75 -11.25 -12.83 -1.86
N ASP A 76 -12.23 -12.66 -0.97
CA ASP A 76 -13.64 -12.71 -1.32
C ASP A 76 -14.17 -11.28 -1.37
N VAL A 77 -14.87 -10.94 -2.45
CA VAL A 77 -15.32 -9.57 -2.73
C VAL A 77 -16.84 -9.55 -2.74
N TYR A 78 -17.41 -8.75 -1.84
CA TYR A 78 -18.86 -8.62 -1.69
C TYR A 78 -19.30 -7.15 -1.59
N GLY A 79 -20.57 -6.89 -1.94
CA GLY A 79 -21.23 -5.60 -1.75
C GLY A 79 -20.82 -4.53 -2.75
N THR A 80 -20.37 -3.37 -2.27
CA THR A 80 -20.07 -2.18 -3.08
C THR A 80 -18.75 -2.26 -3.84
N THR A 81 -17.85 -3.17 -3.45
CA THR A 81 -16.56 -3.37 -4.11
C THR A 81 -16.75 -4.29 -5.31
N LYS A 82 -16.40 -3.83 -6.51
CA LYS A 82 -16.59 -4.61 -7.76
C LYS A 82 -15.33 -5.28 -8.28
N LYS A 83 -14.16 -4.76 -7.91
CA LYS A 83 -12.87 -5.22 -8.41
C LYS A 83 -11.80 -4.98 -7.37
N VAL A 84 -10.91 -5.96 -7.22
CA VAL A 84 -9.66 -5.85 -6.48
C VAL A 84 -8.49 -6.03 -7.44
N GLN A 85 -7.35 -5.47 -7.10
CA GLN A 85 -6.10 -5.64 -7.85
C GLN A 85 -4.97 -5.91 -6.86
N ILE A 86 -4.18 -6.94 -7.16
CA ILE A 86 -2.93 -7.16 -6.44
C ILE A 86 -1.92 -6.12 -6.92
N ILE A 87 -1.40 -5.34 -5.98
CA ILE A 87 -0.39 -4.32 -6.22
C ILE A 87 0.88 -4.66 -5.45
N GLN A 88 2.04 -4.38 -6.05
CA GLN A 88 3.29 -4.42 -5.31
C GLN A 88 3.36 -3.18 -4.41
N CYS A 89 3.38 -3.38 -3.09
CA CYS A 89 3.54 -2.32 -2.10
C CYS A 89 5.03 -2.16 -1.72
N GLY A 90 5.49 -0.92 -1.64
CA GLY A 90 6.85 -0.60 -1.18
C GLY A 90 7.90 -0.41 -2.27
N VAL A 91 7.57 -0.76 -3.52
CA VAL A 91 8.39 -0.39 -4.67
C VAL A 91 7.64 0.72 -5.41
N PRO A 92 8.14 1.97 -5.43
CA PRO A 92 7.55 3.00 -6.29
C PRO A 92 7.62 2.51 -7.73
N SER A 93 6.63 2.87 -8.55
CA SER A 93 6.73 2.55 -9.97
C SER A 93 7.98 3.20 -10.54
N LEU A 94 8.56 2.60 -11.60
CA LEU A 94 9.69 3.22 -12.29
C LEU A 94 9.35 4.67 -12.69
N LEU A 95 8.10 4.91 -13.10
CA LEU A 95 7.59 6.24 -13.39
C LEU A 95 7.69 7.17 -12.18
N ASP A 96 7.13 6.78 -11.02
CA ASP A 96 7.17 7.60 -9.80
C ASP A 96 8.63 7.91 -9.41
N LEU A 97 9.52 6.91 -9.46
CA LEU A 97 10.92 7.05 -9.11
C LEU A 97 11.67 7.98 -10.10
N CYS A 98 11.42 7.84 -11.40
CA CYS A 98 11.98 8.70 -12.42
C CYS A 98 11.48 10.14 -12.28
N CYS A 99 10.18 10.35 -12.10
CA CYS A 99 9.60 11.67 -11.89
C CYS A 99 10.20 12.36 -10.65
N GLU A 100 10.32 11.64 -9.53
CA GLU A 100 10.96 12.15 -8.31
C GLU A 100 12.42 12.53 -8.54
N LYS A 101 13.19 11.68 -9.23
CA LYS A 101 14.61 11.93 -9.53
C LYS A 101 14.80 13.11 -10.48
N ILE A 102 13.93 13.26 -11.47
CA ILE A 102 13.95 14.39 -12.41
C ILE A 102 13.64 15.67 -11.64
N ARG A 103 12.57 15.72 -10.85
CA ARG A 103 12.20 16.90 -10.05
C ARG A 103 13.30 17.30 -9.06
N LYS A 104 13.97 16.33 -8.44
CA LYS A 104 15.12 16.61 -7.53
C LYS A 104 16.32 17.22 -8.23
N ARG A 105 16.53 16.94 -9.53
CA ARG A 105 17.65 17.46 -10.31
C ARG A 105 17.30 18.75 -11.06
N VAL A 106 16.03 18.91 -11.42
CA VAL A 106 15.50 20.04 -12.17
C VAL A 106 14.67 20.91 -11.24
N THR A 107 15.36 21.76 -10.48
CA THR A 107 14.76 22.58 -9.42
C THR A 107 14.13 23.87 -9.95
N LYS A 108 14.64 24.40 -11.07
CA LYS A 108 14.12 25.61 -11.70
C LYS A 108 13.05 25.28 -12.74
N LYS A 109 12.05 26.15 -12.83
CA LYS A 109 10.98 26.02 -13.81
C LYS A 109 11.50 26.14 -15.24
N GLU A 110 12.46 27.02 -15.49
CA GLU A 110 13.08 27.18 -16.81
C GLU A 110 13.75 25.87 -17.28
N ASP A 111 14.51 25.22 -16.41
CA ASP A 111 15.20 23.96 -16.72
C ASP A 111 14.21 22.82 -17.04
N MET A 112 13.02 22.83 -16.43
CA MET A 112 11.94 21.89 -16.70
C MET A 112 11.32 22.11 -18.09
N GLU A 113 11.18 23.37 -18.50
CA GLU A 113 10.69 23.74 -19.82
C GLU A 113 11.68 23.40 -20.94
N MET A 114 12.98 23.41 -20.65
CA MET A 114 14.04 23.07 -21.62
C MET A 114 14.17 21.58 -21.92
N LEU A 115 13.55 20.70 -21.11
CA LEU A 115 13.64 19.26 -21.36
C LEU A 115 12.97 18.87 -22.69
N PRO A 116 13.59 17.97 -23.48
CA PRO A 116 13.05 17.47 -24.74
C PRO A 116 11.99 16.39 -24.52
N ILE A 117 10.98 16.70 -23.69
CA ILE A 117 9.86 15.80 -23.35
C ILE A 117 8.53 16.48 -23.63
N PRO A 118 7.45 15.72 -23.87
CA PRO A 118 6.11 16.29 -24.10
C PRO A 118 5.61 17.13 -22.92
N ALA A 119 4.85 18.19 -23.21
CA ALA A 119 4.27 19.09 -22.20
C ALA A 119 3.40 18.34 -21.16
N SER A 120 2.68 17.31 -21.60
CA SER A 120 1.90 16.44 -20.70
C SER A 120 2.77 15.79 -19.62
N LEU A 121 3.99 15.38 -19.97
CA LEU A 121 4.92 14.76 -19.03
C LEU A 121 5.54 15.81 -18.09
N LYS A 122 5.84 17.01 -18.59
CA LYS A 122 6.32 18.14 -17.77
C LYS A 122 5.30 18.51 -16.69
N ASN A 123 4.03 18.65 -17.07
CA ASN A 123 2.93 18.94 -16.15
C ASN A 123 2.74 17.82 -15.13
N TYR A 124 2.85 16.56 -15.57
CA TYR A 124 2.77 15.41 -14.67
C TYR A 124 3.89 15.43 -13.62
N ILE A 125 5.15 15.62 -14.04
CA ILE A 125 6.31 15.71 -13.14
C ILE A 125 6.18 16.90 -12.17
N ALA A 126 5.65 18.04 -12.62
CA ALA A 126 5.42 19.21 -11.77
C ALA A 126 4.36 18.97 -10.68
N THR A 127 3.48 17.98 -10.87
CA THR A 127 2.42 17.63 -9.91
C THR A 127 2.91 16.67 -8.80
N PHE A 128 4.07 16.02 -8.96
CA PHE A 128 4.67 15.08 -7.99
C PHE A 128 5.48 15.76 -6.90
#